data_AF-A0AAE0TFX2-F1
#
_entry.id   AF-A0AAE0TFX2-F1
#
_cell.length_a   1.000
_cell.length_b   1.000
_cell.length_c   1.000
_cell.angle_alpha   90.00
_cell.angle_beta   90.00
_cell.angle_gamma   90.00
#
_symmetry.space_group_name_H-M   'P 1'
#
loop_
_entity.id
_entity.type
_entity.pdbx_description
1 polymer ?
#
loop_
_entity_poly.entity_id
_entity_poly.type
_entity_poly.pdbx_seq_one_letter_code
_entity_poly.pdbx_strand_id
1 'polypeptide(L)'
;MAVVKDDKMFWPSRPSTISERNPLTTPWFKFYEKSPLLDIEIASYGLLHYIETRNIASGLPVLKWLTSKRNANGGFQSTQDTVLALQALSEYGTLFSGDLDLRLDVTTYNFTHTLTVQKTDALVLKSTETVL
;
A
#
# COMPACT_ATOMS: atom_id res chain seq x y z
N MET A 1 6.22 3.67 17.21
CA MET A 1 4.94 4.39 17.06
C MET A 1 4.68 4.52 15.56
N ALA A 2 3.42 4.74 15.15
CA ALA A 2 3.09 4.94 13.74
C ALA A 2 3.84 6.15 13.17
N VAL A 3 4.28 6.07 11.93
CA VAL A 3 4.93 7.17 11.20
C VAL A 3 4.00 7.60 10.08
N VAL A 4 3.76 8.91 9.98
CA VAL A 4 3.01 9.53 8.89
C VAL A 4 3.97 10.28 7.99
N LYS A 5 3.99 9.96 6.70
CA LYS A 5 4.82 10.62 5.69
C LYS A 5 4.09 10.60 4.34
N ASP A 6 4.04 11.72 3.63
CA ASP A 6 3.44 11.83 2.29
C ASP A 6 2.01 11.27 2.21
N ASP A 7 1.15 11.67 3.17
CA ASP A 7 -0.22 11.15 3.35
C ASP A 7 -0.33 9.63 3.56
N LYS A 8 0.75 8.97 3.92
CA LYS A 8 0.80 7.53 4.20
C LYS A 8 1.12 7.30 5.66
N MET A 9 0.47 6.31 6.27
CA MET A 9 0.73 5.91 7.65
C MET A 9 1.18 4.46 7.72
N PHE A 10 2.29 4.21 8.40
CA PHE A 10 2.86 2.87 8.53
C PHE A 10 3.69 2.74 9.81
N TRP A 11 4.00 1.50 10.18
CA TRP A 11 4.82 1.19 11.35
C TRP A 11 6.16 0.65 10.88
N PRO A 12 7.20 1.50 10.74
CA PRO A 12 8.51 1.00 10.36
C PRO A 12 9.09 0.15 11.48
N SER A 13 9.72 -0.96 11.08
CA SER A 13 10.63 -1.70 11.94
C SER A 13 11.67 -0.76 12.59
N ARG A 14 11.83 -0.83 13.92
CA ARG A 14 12.73 0.09 14.65
C ARG A 14 14.17 -0.13 14.18
N PRO A 15 14.94 0.92 13.88
CA PRO A 15 16.39 0.77 13.82
C PRO A 15 16.86 0.37 15.22
N SER A 16 17.52 -0.78 15.34
CA SER A 16 18.26 -1.08 16.55
C SER A 16 19.33 0.01 16.75
N THR A 17 19.53 0.45 17.98
CA THR A 17 20.70 1.26 18.34
C THR A 17 21.94 0.40 18.12
N ILE A 18 22.69 0.67 17.04
CA ILE A 18 23.80 -0.15 16.52
C ILE A 18 25.07 -0.09 17.42
N SER A 19 25.03 0.43 18.65
CA SER A 19 26.25 0.52 19.49
C SER A 19 26.53 -0.68 20.40
N GLU A 20 25.62 -1.66 20.56
CA GLU A 20 25.79 -2.67 21.65
C GLU A 20 25.47 -4.13 21.30
N ARG A 21 25.46 -4.57 20.03
CA ARG A 21 25.04 -5.96 19.75
C ARG A 21 26.00 -6.75 18.87
N ASN A 22 26.60 -7.77 19.48
CA ASN A 22 27.51 -8.72 18.85
C ASN A 22 26.74 -9.71 17.95
N PRO A 23 27.04 -9.79 16.65
CA PRO A 23 26.39 -10.73 15.72
C PRO A 23 26.64 -12.21 16.03
N LEU A 24 27.55 -12.53 16.96
CA LEU A 24 27.83 -13.91 17.40
C LEU A 24 26.91 -14.40 18.53
N THR A 25 26.27 -13.51 19.29
CA THR A 25 25.46 -13.88 20.47
C THR A 25 23.95 -13.95 20.20
N THR A 26 23.48 -13.40 19.07
CA THR A 26 22.06 -13.36 18.72
C THR A 26 21.81 -13.60 17.22
N PRO A 27 22.10 -14.80 16.68
CA PRO A 27 21.94 -15.09 15.24
C PRO A 27 20.47 -15.00 14.76
N TRP A 28 19.54 -15.43 15.61
CA TRP A 28 18.10 -15.46 15.29
C TRP A 28 17.50 -14.06 15.15
N PHE A 29 18.03 -13.07 15.87
CA PHE A 29 17.52 -11.69 15.83
C PHE A 29 17.73 -11.01 14.48
N LYS A 30 18.71 -11.48 13.69
CA LYS A 30 18.95 -10.97 12.33
C LYS A 30 17.77 -11.20 11.38
N PHE A 31 16.94 -12.23 11.65
CA PHE A 31 15.74 -12.53 10.87
C PHE A 31 14.52 -11.72 11.30
N TYR A 32 14.51 -11.20 12.54
CA TYR A 32 13.42 -10.36 13.08
C TYR A 32 13.66 -8.86 12.86
N GLU A 33 14.91 -8.41 12.71
CA GLU A 33 15.27 -6.99 12.59
C GLU A 33 14.89 -6.32 11.26
N LYS A 34 14.59 -7.09 10.21
CA LYS A 34 14.31 -6.58 8.87
C LYS A 34 13.24 -7.38 8.14
N SER A 35 12.13 -7.71 8.80
CA SER A 35 10.99 -8.29 8.08
C SER A 35 10.01 -7.19 7.70
N PRO A 36 10.10 -6.60 6.50
CA PRO A 36 9.04 -5.74 5.94
C PRO A 36 7.67 -6.44 5.93
N LEU A 37 7.64 -7.76 6.09
CA LEU A 37 6.44 -8.58 6.31
C LEU A 37 5.62 -8.10 7.53
N LEU A 38 6.30 -7.88 8.67
CA LEU A 38 5.63 -7.47 9.91
C LEU A 38 4.98 -6.08 9.78
N ASP A 39 5.61 -5.19 9.00
CA ASP A 39 5.08 -3.86 8.76
C ASP A 39 3.75 -3.92 7.98
N ILE A 40 3.58 -4.87 7.04
CA ILE A 40 2.32 -5.07 6.30
C ILE A 40 1.23 -5.64 7.20
N GLU A 41 1.55 -6.67 8.00
CA GLU A 41 0.60 -7.28 8.93
C GLU A 41 0.08 -6.25 9.94
N ILE A 42 0.98 -5.50 10.58
CA ILE A 42 0.61 -4.45 11.56
C ILE A 42 -0.25 -3.38 10.90
N ALA A 43 0.12 -2.90 9.71
CA ALA A 43 -0.67 -1.91 9.00
C ALA A 43 -2.05 -2.44 8.61
N SER A 44 -2.16 -3.72 8.23
CA SER A 44 -3.43 -4.36 7.87
C SER A 44 -4.37 -4.43 9.06
N TYR A 45 -3.89 -4.87 10.23
CA TYR A 45 -4.67 -4.83 11.46
C TYR A 45 -5.03 -3.41 11.89
N GLY A 46 -4.11 -2.45 11.71
CA GLY A 46 -4.41 -1.03 11.95
C GLY A 46 -5.54 -0.50 11.09
N LEU A 47 -5.57 -0.88 9.79
CA LEU A 47 -6.65 -0.52 8.88
C LEU A 47 -7.98 -1.17 9.28
N LEU A 48 -7.98 -2.47 9.60
CA LEU A 48 -9.17 -3.17 10.10
C LEU A 48 -9.71 -2.53 11.39
N HIS A 49 -8.83 -2.12 12.30
CA HIS A 49 -9.25 -1.42 13.51
C HIS A 49 -9.93 -0.07 13.21
N TYR A 50 -9.42 0.70 12.25
CA TYR A 50 -10.07 1.95 11.81
C TYR A 50 -11.43 1.70 11.17
N ILE A 51 -11.60 0.59 10.45
CA ILE A 51 -12.89 0.16 9.88
C ILE A 51 -13.87 -0.18 11.01
N GLU A 52 -13.47 -1.06 11.93
CA GLU A 52 -14.29 -1.54 13.05
C GLU A 52 -14.75 -0.39 13.96
N THR A 53 -13.86 0.56 14.24
CA THR A 53 -14.16 1.75 15.05
C THR A 53 -14.89 2.87 14.29
N ARG A 54 -15.23 2.64 13.01
CA ARG A 54 -15.87 3.61 12.10
C ARG A 54 -15.08 4.90 11.89
N ASN A 55 -13.78 4.90 12.17
CA ASN A 55 -12.88 6.03 11.92
C ASN A 55 -12.22 5.90 10.54
N ILE A 56 -13.06 5.89 9.50
CA ILE A 56 -12.67 5.58 8.12
C ILE A 56 -11.66 6.60 7.57
N ALA A 57 -11.82 7.88 7.92
CA ALA A 57 -10.93 8.95 7.49
C ALA A 57 -9.49 8.74 7.99
N SER A 58 -9.32 8.25 9.21
CA SER A 58 -8.00 7.97 9.79
C SER A 58 -7.35 6.71 9.22
N GLY A 59 -8.15 5.81 8.62
CA GLY A 59 -7.66 4.65 7.88
C GLY A 59 -7.11 4.97 6.49
N LEU A 60 -7.51 6.09 5.87
CA LEU A 60 -7.11 6.43 4.49
C LEU A 60 -5.58 6.49 4.29
N PRO A 61 -4.77 7.06 5.20
CA PRO A 61 -3.32 7.04 5.06
C PRO A 61 -2.72 5.62 5.14
N VAL A 62 -3.32 4.73 5.91
CA VAL A 62 -2.88 3.31 6.00
C VAL A 62 -3.21 2.57 4.71
N LEU A 63 -4.42 2.80 4.16
CA LEU A 63 -4.84 2.29 2.86
C LEU A 63 -3.85 2.71 1.76
N LYS A 64 -3.57 4.01 1.64
CA LYS A 64 -2.62 4.56 0.65
C LYS A 64 -1.25 3.90 0.76
N TRP A 65 -0.80 3.63 1.97
CA TRP A 65 0.48 2.95 2.19
C TRP A 65 0.42 1.49 1.72
N LEU A 66 -0.56 0.71 2.15
CA LEU A 66 -0.73 -0.70 1.76
C LEU A 66 -0.87 -0.86 0.24
N THR A 67 -1.68 -0.02 -0.42
CA THR A 67 -1.81 -0.03 -1.88
C THR A 67 -0.46 0.21 -2.58
N SER A 68 0.39 1.07 -2.03
CA SER A 68 1.73 1.33 -2.58
C SER A 68 2.74 0.19 -2.38
N LYS A 69 2.42 -0.80 -1.53
CA LYS A 69 3.25 -1.99 -1.30
C LYS A 69 2.80 -3.20 -2.13
N ARG A 70 1.62 -3.12 -2.75
CA ARG A 70 1.09 -4.15 -3.65
C ARG A 70 1.92 -4.22 -4.93
N ASN A 71 2.34 -5.42 -5.32
CA ASN A 71 3.10 -5.63 -6.56
C ASN A 71 2.18 -5.66 -7.80
N ALA A 72 2.78 -5.68 -8.99
CA ALA A 72 2.04 -5.70 -10.27
C ALA A 72 1.13 -6.93 -10.46
N ASN A 73 1.42 -8.03 -9.76
CA ASN A 73 0.60 -9.25 -9.79
C ASN A 73 -0.51 -9.23 -8.73
N GLY A 74 -0.65 -8.13 -7.98
CA GLY A 74 -1.69 -7.95 -7.00
C GLY A 74 -1.41 -8.56 -5.62
N GLY A 75 -0.21 -9.09 -5.38
CA GLY A 75 0.21 -9.69 -4.10
C GLY A 75 1.17 -8.83 -3.28
N PHE A 76 1.56 -9.35 -2.13
CA PHE A 76 2.58 -8.80 -1.22
C PHE A 76 3.76 -9.77 -1.10
N GLN A 77 4.71 -9.48 -0.21
CA GLN A 77 5.98 -10.21 -0.12
C GLN A 77 5.86 -11.63 0.46
N SER A 78 4.83 -11.91 1.27
CA SER A 78 4.50 -13.25 1.77
C SER A 78 3.02 -13.57 1.62
N THR A 79 2.66 -14.86 1.75
CA THR A 79 1.27 -15.32 1.69
C THR A 79 0.41 -14.72 2.79
N GLN A 80 0.91 -14.67 4.03
CA GLN A 80 0.14 -14.16 5.17
C GLN A 80 -0.12 -12.66 5.05
N ASP A 81 0.90 -11.88 4.67
CA ASP A 81 0.74 -10.45 4.39
C ASP A 81 -0.25 -10.21 3.26
N THR A 82 -0.21 -11.08 2.24
CA THR A 82 -1.14 -10.98 1.12
C THR A 82 -2.57 -11.20 1.57
N VAL A 83 -2.84 -12.24 2.37
CA VAL A 83 -4.19 -12.51 2.89
C VAL A 83 -4.69 -11.35 3.74
N LEU A 84 -3.90 -10.89 4.71
CA LEU A 84 -4.30 -9.83 5.64
C LEU A 84 -4.48 -8.49 4.94
N ALA A 85 -3.54 -8.10 4.08
CA ALA A 85 -3.64 -6.85 3.35
C ALA A 85 -4.83 -6.86 2.37
N LEU A 86 -5.05 -7.96 1.64
CA LEU A 86 -6.21 -8.06 0.75
C LEU A 86 -7.53 -8.05 1.53
N GLN A 87 -7.61 -8.67 2.70
CA GLN A 87 -8.78 -8.58 3.56
C GLN A 87 -9.05 -7.12 3.95
N ALA A 88 -8.06 -6.44 4.52
CA ALA A 88 -8.19 -5.05 4.97
C ALA A 88 -8.55 -4.09 3.84
N LEU A 89 -7.88 -4.21 2.68
CA LEU A 89 -8.16 -3.41 1.49
C LEU A 89 -9.57 -3.65 0.94
N SER A 90 -10.02 -4.92 0.94
CA SER A 90 -11.35 -5.28 0.42
C SER A 90 -12.45 -4.76 1.33
N GLU A 91 -12.32 -4.94 2.64
CA GLU A 91 -13.28 -4.41 3.62
C GLU A 91 -13.37 -2.89 3.54
N TYR A 92 -12.23 -2.18 3.46
CA TYR A 92 -12.23 -0.73 3.27
C TYR A 92 -12.91 -0.34 1.96
N GLY A 93 -12.66 -1.08 0.87
CA GLY A 93 -13.27 -0.87 -0.43
C GLY A 93 -14.79 -0.98 -0.43
N THR A 94 -15.38 -1.86 0.39
CA THR A 94 -16.85 -1.99 0.49
C THR A 94 -17.55 -0.74 1.03
N LEU A 95 -16.82 0.11 1.76
CA LEU A 95 -17.32 1.37 2.30
C LEU A 95 -17.48 2.47 1.23
N PHE A 96 -16.90 2.27 0.04
CA PHE A 96 -16.95 3.21 -1.06
C PHE A 96 -17.89 2.72 -2.15
N SER A 97 -18.91 3.52 -2.43
CA SER A 97 -19.81 3.34 -3.56
C SER A 97 -19.80 4.63 -4.37
N GLY A 98 -18.75 4.81 -5.18
CA GLY A 98 -18.59 5.98 -6.04
C GLY A 98 -18.69 5.58 -7.52
N ASP A 99 -19.20 6.49 -8.35
CA ASP A 99 -19.00 6.38 -9.78
C ASP A 99 -17.52 6.63 -10.10
N LEU A 100 -16.97 5.78 -10.96
CA LEU A 100 -15.62 5.92 -11.47
C LEU A 100 -15.71 6.68 -12.79
N ASP A 101 -15.30 7.95 -12.76
CA ASP A 101 -15.08 8.79 -13.95
C ASP A 101 -13.81 9.61 -13.73
N LEU A 102 -12.68 9.08 -14.21
CA LEU A 102 -11.37 9.70 -14.08
C LEU A 102 -10.89 10.18 -15.44
N ARG A 103 -10.59 11.47 -15.56
CA ARG A 103 -9.91 12.04 -16.73
C ARG A 103 -8.44 12.28 -16.38
N LEU A 104 -7.55 11.60 -17.10
CA LEU A 104 -6.11 11.66 -16.94
C LEU A 104 -5.51 12.34 -18.17
N ASP A 105 -4.94 13.52 -18.00
CA ASP A 105 -4.22 14.20 -19.06
C ASP A 105 -2.72 13.89 -18.93
N VAL A 106 -2.20 13.09 -19.87
CA VAL A 106 -0.79 12.71 -19.93
C VAL A 106 -0.09 13.63 -20.92
N THR A 107 0.81 14.47 -20.41
CA THR A 107 1.59 15.42 -21.21
C THR A 107 3.07 15.03 -21.17
N THR A 108 3.67 14.90 -22.34
CA THR A 108 5.13 14.79 -22.55
C THR A 108 5.59 15.94 -23.45
N TYR A 109 6.86 15.96 -23.86
CA TYR A 109 7.46 17.10 -24.57
C TYR A 109 6.67 17.57 -25.81
N ASN A 110 6.20 16.65 -26.65
CA ASN A 110 5.48 16.97 -27.91
C ASN A 110 4.12 16.27 -28.01
N PHE A 111 3.64 15.67 -26.93
CA PHE A 111 2.47 14.79 -26.99
C PHE A 111 1.60 15.00 -25.77
N THR A 112 0.32 15.28 -26.00
CA THR A 112 -0.71 15.34 -24.96
C THR A 112 -1.81 14.37 -25.33
N HIS A 113 -2.15 13.47 -24.41
CA HIS A 113 -3.24 12.53 -24.60
C HIS A 113 -4.10 12.45 -23.35
N THR A 114 -5.42 12.50 -23.56
CA THR A 114 -6.39 12.33 -22.49
C THR A 114 -6.82 10.87 -22.46
N LEU A 115 -6.63 10.22 -21.31
CA LEU A 115 -7.18 8.91 -21.01
C LEU A 115 -8.35 9.10 -20.03
N THR A 116 -9.54 8.65 -20.43
CA THR A 116 -10.68 8.58 -19.50
C THR A 116 -10.79 7.16 -18.96
N VAL A 117 -11.01 6.97 -17.66
CA VAL A 117 -11.28 5.67 -17.04
C VAL A 117 -12.67 5.74 -16.41
N GLN A 118 -13.55 4.88 -16.89
CA GLN A 118 -14.93 4.74 -16.46
C GLN A 118 -15.14 3.41 -15.74
N LYS A 119 -16.25 3.27 -15.02
CA LYS A 119 -16.62 2.01 -14.35
C LYS A 119 -16.66 0.81 -15.30
N THR A 120 -17.08 1.00 -16.55
CA THR A 120 -17.20 -0.05 -17.57
C THR A 120 -15.85 -0.55 -18.09
N ASP A 121 -14.81 0.27 -18.01
CA ASP A 121 -13.47 -0.03 -18.53
C ASP A 121 -12.38 0.00 -17.43
N ALA A 122 -12.80 -0.06 -16.17
CA ALA A 122 -11.93 0.03 -14.99
C ALA A 122 -10.80 -1.01 -14.95
N LEU A 123 -10.97 -2.15 -15.63
CA LEU A 123 -9.99 -3.25 -15.70
C LEU A 123 -9.33 -3.37 -17.08
N VAL A 124 -9.65 -2.48 -18.01
CA VAL A 124 -9.11 -2.51 -19.38
C VAL A 124 -7.77 -1.78 -19.40
N LEU A 125 -6.75 -2.43 -19.95
CA LEU A 125 -5.47 -1.78 -20.21
C LEU A 125 -5.64 -0.71 -21.28
N LYS A 126 -5.27 0.53 -20.95
CA LYS A 126 -5.22 1.65 -21.90
C LYS A 126 -3.77 2.08 -22.08
N SER A 127 -3.27 1.96 -23.30
CA SER A 127 -1.93 2.39 -23.69
C SER A 127 -2.02 3.37 -24.85
N THR A 128 -1.12 4.34 -24.89
CA THR A 128 -0.95 5.25 -26.01
C THR A 128 0.51 5.26 -26.42
N GLU A 129 0.77 5.27 -27.72
CA GLU A 129 2.12 5.29 -28.28
C GLU A 129 2.43 6.68 -28.84
N THR A 130 3.68 7.11 -28.70
CA THR A 130 4.16 8.31 -29.38
C THR A 130 4.65 7.91 -30.75
N VAL A 131 4.03 8.45 -31.81
CA VAL A 131 4.57 8.33 -33.16
C VAL A 131 5.68 9.36 -33.30
N LEU A 132 6.91 8.90 -33.57
CA LEU A 132 8.09 9.73 -33.84
C LEU A 132 8.04 10.30 -35.26
#